data_AF-A0A9D6UKR0-F1
#
_entry.id   AF-A0A9D6UKR0-F1
#
_cell.length_a   1.000
_cell.length_b   1.000
_cell.length_c   1.000
_cell.angle_alpha   90.00
_cell.angle_beta   90.00
_cell.angle_gamma   90.00
#
_symmetry.space_group_name_H-M   'P 1'
#
loop_
_entity.id
_entity.type
_entity.pdbx_description
1 polymer ?
#
loop_
_entity_poly.entity_id
_entity_poly.type
_entity_poly.pdbx_seq_one_letter_code
_entity_poly.pdbx_strand_id
1 'polypeptide(L)' 'MLHTINKSPVLYKNLESCLRFAKDGDPIIFYEDGIYAVAAGTKVEPMMKNALKK' A
#
# COMPACT_ATOMS: atom_id res chain seq x y z
N MET A 1 0.95 4.28 -14.14
CA MET A 1 2.10 4.95 -13.48
C MET A 1 2.66 4.01 -12.45
N LEU A 2 3.98 3.91 -12.29
CA LEU A 2 4.57 3.11 -11.21
C LEU A 2 4.60 3.92 -9.92
N HIS A 3 3.86 3.49 -8.91
CA HIS A 3 3.89 4.08 -7.57
C HIS A 3 4.86 3.31 -6.68
N THR A 4 5.62 4.02 -5.87
CA THR A 4 6.62 3.44 -4.96
C THR A 4 6.25 3.77 -3.52
N ILE A 5 6.22 2.76 -2.65
CA ILE A 5 5.92 2.90 -1.22
C ILE A 5 7.13 2.45 -0.42
N ASN A 6 7.78 3.40 0.23
CA ASN A 6 9.01 3.16 1.01
C ASN A 6 8.85 3.34 2.52
N LYS A 7 7.70 3.87 2.97
CA LYS A 7 7.45 4.18 4.38
C LYS A 7 6.51 3.19 5.03
N SER A 8 6.74 2.94 6.31
CA SER A 8 5.88 2.12 7.15
C SER A 8 4.43 2.60 7.10
N PRO A 9 3.47 1.70 6.82
CA PRO A 9 2.05 2.03 6.80
C PRO A 9 1.46 2.32 8.19
N VAL A 10 2.23 2.04 9.26
CA VAL A 10 1.81 2.30 10.65
C VAL A 10 2.22 3.71 11.09
N LEU A 11 3.34 4.23 10.57
CA LEU A 11 3.90 5.52 10.97
C LEU A 11 3.51 6.65 10.03
N TYR A 12 3.19 6.34 8.77
CA TYR A 12 2.95 7.32 7.72
C TYR A 12 1.68 7.01 6.92
N LYS A 13 1.11 8.06 6.29
CA LYS A 13 -0.14 7.98 5.49
C LYS A 13 0.08 8.00 3.97
N ASN A 14 1.31 7.78 3.51
CA ASN A 14 1.64 7.79 2.08
C ASN A 14 0.98 6.63 1.33
N LEU A 15 0.86 5.44 1.95
CA LEU A 15 0.12 4.32 1.37
C LEU A 15 -1.36 4.67 1.15
N GLU A 16 -2.05 5.15 2.18
CA GLU A 16 -3.44 5.59 2.07
C GLU A 16 -3.61 6.65 0.98
N SER A 17 -2.70 7.62 0.93
CA SER A 17 -2.73 8.67 -0.09
C SER A 17 -2.51 8.12 -1.50
N CYS A 18 -1.56 7.20 -1.67
CA CYS A 18 -1.33 6.51 -2.93
C CYS A 18 -2.58 5.75 -3.39
N LEU A 19 -3.21 4.96 -2.52
CA LEU A 19 -4.39 4.15 -2.86
C LEU A 19 -5.63 4.98 -3.24
N ARG A 20 -5.73 6.24 -2.79
CA ARG A 20 -6.79 7.16 -3.23
C ARG A 20 -6.62 7.63 -4.68
N PHE A 21 -5.39 7.72 -5.18
CA PHE A 21 -5.08 8.27 -6.51
C PHE A 21 -4.61 7.22 -7.52
N ALA A 22 -4.16 6.06 -7.06
CA ALA A 22 -3.83 4.92 -7.91
C ALA A 22 -5.08 4.48 -8.67
N LYS A 23 -4.92 4.26 -9.98
CA LYS A 23 -5.97 3.77 -10.86
C LYS A 23 -5.92 2.25 -10.96
N ASP A 24 -7.03 1.64 -11.38
CA ASP A 24 -7.07 0.21 -11.61
C ASP A 24 -6.02 -0.19 -12.65
N GLY A 25 -5.22 -1.21 -12.32
CA GLY A 25 -4.09 -1.66 -13.13
C GLY A 25 -2.78 -0.87 -12.97
N ASP A 26 -2.74 0.22 -12.18
CA ASP A 26 -1.46 0.86 -11.85
C ASP A 26 -0.58 -0.07 -11.00
N PRO A 27 0.69 -0.29 -11.36
CA PRO A 27 1.60 -1.06 -10.52
C PRO A 27 2.04 -0.26 -9.29
N ILE A 28 2.12 -0.94 -8.15
CA ILE A 28 2.65 -0.40 -6.89
C ILE A 28 3.78 -1.32 -6.40
N ILE A 29 4.97 -0.77 -6.16
CA ILE A 29 6.09 -1.48 -5.56
C ILE A 29 6.29 -1.06 -4.10
N PHE A 30 6.45 -2.04 -3.22
CA PHE A 30 6.74 -1.85 -1.81
C PHE A 30 8.20 -2.19 -1.55
N TYR A 31 8.93 -1.30 -0.87
CA TYR A 31 10.33 -1.48 -0.51
C TYR A 31 10.65 -0.72 0.79
N GLU A 32 11.86 -0.85 1.33
CA GLU A 32 12.22 -0.28 2.65
C GLU A 32 11.17 -0.67 3.72
N ASP A 33 10.74 0.27 4.56
CA ASP A 33 9.71 0.04 5.57
C ASP A 33 8.30 -0.13 4.97
N GLY A 34 8.13 0.15 3.68
CA GLY A 34 6.87 -0.07 2.97
C GLY A 34 6.46 -1.53 2.91
N ILE A 35 7.42 -2.46 3.03
CA ILE A 35 7.15 -3.90 2.99
C ILE A 35 6.23 -4.38 4.12
N TYR A 36 6.13 -3.66 5.23
CA TYR A 36 5.19 -3.99 6.32
C TYR A 36 3.71 -3.88 5.90
N ALA A 37 3.41 -3.18 4.80
CA ALA A 37 2.05 -3.10 4.26
C ALA A 37 1.55 -4.43 3.69
N VAL A 38 2.45 -5.28 3.19
CA VAL A 38 2.11 -6.54 2.51
C VAL A 38 2.29 -7.77 3.41
N ALA A 39 2.62 -7.57 4.69
CA ALA A 39 2.72 -8.65 5.65
C ALA A 39 1.32 -9.14 6.09
N ALA A 40 1.13 -10.47 6.06
CA ALA A 40 -0.10 -11.12 6.52
C ALA A 40 -0.26 -11.01 8.05
N GLY A 41 -1.51 -10.98 8.52
CA GLY A 41 -1.87 -10.87 9.94
C GLY A 41 -1.72 -9.47 10.52
N THR A 42 -1.35 -8.46 9.71
CA THR A 42 -1.18 -7.08 10.19
C THR A 42 -2.51 -6.34 10.24
N LYS A 43 -2.56 -5.26 11.03
CA LYS A 43 -3.73 -4.34 11.06
C LYS A 43 -4.01 -3.69 9.70
N VAL A 44 -3.03 -3.69 8.79
CA VAL A 44 -3.10 -3.06 7.46
C VAL A 44 -3.67 -4.02 6.40
N GLU A 45 -3.63 -5.34 6.66
CA GLU A 45 -4.08 -6.38 5.71
C GLU A 45 -5.51 -6.16 5.17
N PRO A 46 -6.54 -5.78 5.97
CA PRO A 46 -7.88 -5.53 5.44
C PRO A 46 -7.92 -4.39 4.41
N MET A 47 -7.14 -3.33 4.63
CA MET A 47 -7.04 -2.21 3.68
C MET A 47 -6.41 -2.67 2.37
N MET A 48 -5.35 -3.47 2.44
CA MET A 48 -4.71 -4.02 1.24
C MET A 48 -5.62 -4.97 0.48
N LYS A 49 -6.37 -5.84 1.18
CA LYS A 49 -7.37 -6.71 0.54
C LYS A 49 -8.48 -5.91 -0.15
N ASN A 50 -8.89 -4.78 0.41
CA ASN A 50 -9.87 -3.90 -0.22
C ASN A 50 -9.29 -3.19 -1.45
N ALA A 51 -8.02 -2.78 -1.40
CA ALA A 51 -7.34 -2.17 -2.53
C ALA A 51 -7.23 -3.13 -3.74
N LEU A 52 -7.08 -4.43 -3.51
CA LEU A 52 -7.01 -5.46 -4.56
C LEU A 52 -8.36 -5.82 -5.19
N LYS A 53 -9.48 -5.36 -4.62
CA LYS A 53 -10.84 -5.62 -5.12
C LYS A 53 -11.37 -4.53 -6.05
N LYS A 54 -10.67 -3.40 -6.16
CA LYS A 54 -10.90 -2.42 -7.22
C LYS A 54 -10.42 -3.02 -8.53
#